data_AF-A0AB39FPR2-F1
#
_entry.id   AF-A0AB39FPR2-F1
#
_cell.length_a   1.000
_cell.length_b   1.000
_cell.length_c   1.000
_cell.angle_alpha   90.00
_cell.angle_beta   90.00
_cell.angle_gamma   90.00
#
_symmetry.space_group_name_H-M   'P 1'
#
loop_
_entity.id
_entity.type
_entity.pdbx_description
1 polymer ?
#
loop_
_entity_poly.entity_id
_entity_poly.type
_entity_poly.pdbx_seq_one_letter_code
_entity_poly.pdbx_strand_id
1 'polypeptide(L)'
;MNIKIENTLQAGTAARDAWGEVFLKLSSGEIPLDKPYDILQDCTLQELDERMTATFALIEGLRRIDEGAISLVLPRLKNIDKSIGQIKTTCESALNTAKTFPDDFTLNDPSGNLQLQVVSGGAAVATWELNGLLPTVGSQQMALLDPLTLSLRFGRYRGASFFQQTATELRALADELKGLVEESSPRADSIEKALETVRASMAAIASEEEGAVEKNKEIAVLVQESQTKVDEIDAKLARTKEITGKSDALEKEVDGYRSSFDAFQKSLDARVSAHEKFEENVRSVNIKNKEREADIDRLIGQADTMIRGATTAGLSSSLDETKLSYERKLVVTQRWFLGSAIFLLICVLPIVGQLIPGPWQQWFPSTPHNGEGASVWLSALGKIILALPATWATAFFAGNYAELFHLSREYAHKAAMAKAVDGFKREAPDYKEEIVAGVFVEISDNPGSRRSPAAATPQNPITKRVMETLLGAIKKKAEGPSQ
;
A
#
# COMPACT_ATOMS: atom_id res chain seq x y z
N MET A 1 -114.92 -47.68 18.47
CA MET A 1 -114.72 -46.67 19.52
C MET A 1 -113.29 -46.74 20.04
N ASN A 2 -112.83 -47.92 20.47
CA ASN A 2 -111.42 -48.16 20.87
C ASN A 2 -110.39 -47.75 19.80
N ILE A 3 -110.70 -47.93 18.50
CA ILE A 3 -109.82 -47.49 17.40
C ILE A 3 -109.55 -45.97 17.43
N LYS A 4 -110.55 -45.14 17.79
CA LYS A 4 -110.36 -43.69 17.83
C LYS A 4 -109.46 -43.26 18.98
N ILE A 5 -109.65 -43.85 20.16
CA ILE A 5 -108.78 -43.59 21.32
C ILE A 5 -107.36 -44.07 21.04
N GLU A 6 -107.19 -45.27 20.47
CA GLU A 6 -105.85 -45.79 20.16
C GLU A 6 -105.13 -44.90 19.13
N ASN A 7 -105.84 -44.36 18.14
CA ASN A 7 -105.28 -43.39 17.20
C ASN A 7 -104.87 -42.08 17.92
N THR A 8 -105.68 -41.57 18.85
CA THR A 8 -105.32 -40.41 19.68
C THR A 8 -104.10 -40.68 20.55
N LEU A 9 -104.01 -41.87 21.16
CA LEU A 9 -102.87 -42.29 21.97
C LEU A 9 -101.60 -42.36 21.12
N GLN A 10 -101.67 -42.99 19.95
CA GLN A 10 -100.54 -43.08 19.02
C GLN A 10 -100.09 -41.70 18.54
N ALA A 11 -101.03 -40.81 18.24
CA ALA A 11 -100.71 -39.42 17.90
C ALA A 11 -100.08 -38.68 19.09
N GLY A 12 -100.55 -38.94 20.32
CA GLY A 12 -100.00 -38.39 21.55
C GLY A 12 -98.56 -38.82 21.80
N THR A 13 -98.26 -40.11 21.63
CA THR A 13 -96.88 -40.62 21.71
C THR A 13 -95.98 -39.98 20.66
N ALA A 14 -96.43 -39.90 19.40
CA ALA A 14 -95.65 -39.25 18.35
C ALA A 14 -95.39 -37.76 18.62
N ALA A 15 -96.35 -37.05 19.21
CA ALA A 15 -96.18 -35.65 19.62
C ALA A 15 -95.22 -35.52 20.82
N ARG A 16 -95.28 -36.45 21.77
CA ARG A 16 -94.36 -36.54 22.92
C ARG A 16 -92.93 -36.75 22.47
N ASP A 17 -92.71 -37.70 21.57
CA ASP A 17 -91.38 -38.01 21.06
C ASP A 17 -90.81 -36.81 20.29
N ALA A 18 -91.61 -36.17 19.43
CA ALA A 18 -91.22 -34.95 18.72
C ALA A 18 -90.88 -33.79 19.67
N TRP A 19 -91.65 -33.59 20.74
CA TRP A 19 -91.34 -32.60 21.78
C TRP A 19 -90.04 -32.94 22.51
N GLY A 20 -89.87 -34.19 22.93
CA GLY A 20 -88.66 -34.65 23.62
C GLY A 20 -87.38 -34.44 22.80
N GLU A 21 -87.44 -34.68 21.49
CA GLU A 21 -86.31 -34.39 20.59
C GLU A 21 -86.01 -32.89 20.50
N VAL A 22 -87.04 -32.03 20.43
CA VAL A 22 -86.86 -30.57 20.44
C VAL A 22 -86.23 -30.14 21.76
N PHE A 23 -86.77 -30.59 22.89
CA PHE A 23 -86.26 -30.22 24.21
C PHE A 23 -84.82 -30.69 24.42
N LEU A 24 -84.47 -31.90 23.99
CA LEU A 24 -83.11 -32.41 24.06
C LEU A 24 -82.13 -31.51 23.28
N LYS A 25 -82.50 -31.10 22.05
CA LYS A 25 -81.71 -30.15 21.24
C LYS A 25 -81.51 -28.81 21.95
N LEU A 26 -82.53 -28.30 22.63
CA LEU A 26 -82.43 -27.07 23.42
C LEU A 26 -81.51 -27.23 24.63
N SER A 27 -81.65 -28.33 25.38
CA SER A 27 -80.82 -28.61 26.56
C SER A 27 -79.34 -28.81 26.23
N SER A 28 -79.02 -29.29 25.02
CA SER A 28 -77.62 -29.43 24.58
C SER A 28 -76.95 -28.11 24.24
N GLY A 29 -77.71 -27.03 24.05
CA GLY A 29 -77.23 -25.77 23.51
C GLY A 29 -76.81 -24.71 24.54
N GLU A 30 -76.44 -25.10 25.76
CA GLU A 30 -76.10 -24.16 26.87
C GLU A 30 -77.17 -23.10 27.18
N ILE A 31 -78.41 -23.31 26.73
CA ILE A 31 -79.53 -22.39 27.00
C ILE A 31 -79.94 -22.55 28.46
N PRO A 32 -80.06 -21.46 29.25
CA PRO A 32 -80.49 -21.56 30.63
C PRO A 32 -81.95 -22.05 30.68
N LEU A 33 -82.14 -23.27 31.20
CA LEU A 33 -83.44 -23.95 31.26
C LEU A 33 -84.32 -23.44 32.42
N ASP A 34 -83.68 -22.90 33.45
CA ASP A 34 -84.24 -22.39 34.71
C ASP A 34 -84.57 -20.90 34.66
N LYS A 35 -84.19 -20.19 33.59
CA LYS A 35 -84.51 -18.78 33.39
C LYS A 35 -85.95 -18.62 32.86
N PRO A 36 -86.76 -17.70 33.41
CA PRO A 36 -88.07 -17.38 32.87
C PRO A 36 -87.94 -16.60 31.55
N TYR A 37 -88.85 -16.88 30.61
CA TYR A 37 -88.89 -16.20 29.30
C TYR A 37 -90.25 -15.50 29.11
N ASP A 38 -90.23 -14.21 28.74
CA ASP A 38 -91.44 -13.40 28.52
C ASP A 38 -92.40 -14.06 27.51
N ILE A 39 -91.84 -14.64 26.45
CA ILE A 39 -92.61 -15.34 25.39
C ILE A 39 -93.34 -16.58 25.90
N LEU A 40 -92.90 -17.15 27.03
CA LEU A 40 -93.52 -18.29 27.71
C LEU A 40 -94.40 -17.86 28.89
N GLN A 41 -94.80 -16.57 28.95
CA GLN A 41 -95.59 -16.02 30.06
C GLN A 41 -94.89 -16.24 31.41
N ASP A 42 -93.61 -15.84 31.48
CA ASP A 42 -92.74 -15.96 32.65
C ASP A 42 -92.48 -17.40 33.13
N CYS A 43 -92.84 -18.41 32.33
CA CYS A 43 -92.50 -19.80 32.61
C CYS A 43 -91.07 -20.12 32.14
N THR A 44 -90.42 -21.04 32.82
CA THR A 44 -89.11 -21.56 32.40
C THR A 44 -89.28 -22.63 31.32
N LEU A 45 -88.21 -22.91 30.55
CA LEU A 45 -88.24 -24.01 29.57
C LEU A 45 -88.40 -25.37 30.26
N GLN A 46 -87.80 -25.54 31.44
CA GLN A 46 -87.96 -26.74 32.25
C GLN A 46 -89.42 -26.92 32.71
N GLU A 47 -90.08 -25.85 33.19
CA GLU A 47 -91.48 -25.92 33.58
C GLU A 47 -92.40 -26.27 32.41
N LEU A 48 -92.11 -25.77 31.21
CA LEU A 48 -92.87 -26.13 30.00
C LEU A 48 -92.71 -27.62 29.67
N ASP A 49 -91.50 -28.17 29.76
CA ASP A 49 -91.25 -29.59 29.54
C ASP A 49 -91.97 -30.48 30.55
N GLU A 50 -91.91 -30.12 31.83
CA GLU A 50 -92.63 -30.83 32.90
C GLU A 50 -94.15 -30.83 32.65
N ARG A 51 -94.71 -29.69 32.22
CA ARG A 51 -96.14 -29.58 31.85
C ARG A 51 -96.49 -30.42 30.63
N MET A 52 -95.63 -30.45 29.61
CA MET A 52 -95.82 -31.25 28.41
C MET A 52 -95.79 -32.74 28.75
N THR A 53 -94.78 -33.18 29.51
CA THR A 53 -94.65 -34.57 29.98
C THR A 53 -95.86 -34.99 30.81
N ALA A 54 -96.31 -34.16 31.73
CA ALA A 54 -97.53 -34.41 32.49
C ALA A 54 -98.77 -34.52 31.58
N THR A 55 -98.93 -33.60 30.62
CA THR A 55 -100.06 -33.59 29.69
C THR A 55 -100.12 -34.85 28.83
N PHE A 56 -98.97 -35.34 28.32
CA PHE A 56 -98.92 -36.59 27.58
C PHE A 56 -99.19 -37.82 28.46
N ALA A 57 -98.74 -37.83 29.72
CA ALA A 57 -99.12 -38.87 30.67
C ALA A 57 -100.64 -38.90 30.93
N LEU A 58 -101.30 -37.73 30.95
CA LEU A 58 -102.77 -37.65 31.04
C LEU A 58 -103.46 -38.19 29.78
N ILE A 59 -102.87 -37.96 28.59
CA ILE A 59 -103.34 -38.55 27.32
C ILE A 59 -103.24 -40.07 27.39
N GLU A 60 -102.11 -40.63 27.86
CA GLU A 60 -101.95 -42.08 28.08
C GLU A 60 -102.99 -42.62 29.09
N GLY A 61 -103.35 -41.81 30.07
CA GLY A 61 -104.42 -42.08 31.03
C GLY A 61 -105.79 -42.33 30.39
N LEU A 62 -106.05 -41.82 29.17
CA LEU A 62 -107.29 -42.08 28.44
C LEU A 62 -107.49 -43.58 28.14
N ARG A 63 -106.41 -44.37 28.11
CA ARG A 63 -106.47 -45.83 27.95
C ARG A 63 -107.23 -46.52 29.08
N ARG A 64 -107.33 -45.87 30.25
CA ARG A 64 -107.95 -46.41 31.47
C ARG A 64 -109.39 -45.95 31.69
N ILE A 65 -109.98 -45.24 30.73
CA ILE A 65 -111.38 -44.81 30.81
C ILE A 65 -112.30 -46.02 30.66
N ASP A 66 -113.30 -46.12 31.53
CA ASP A 66 -114.29 -47.20 31.50
C ASP A 66 -115.15 -47.14 30.23
N GLU A 67 -115.52 -48.30 29.66
CA GLU A 67 -116.25 -48.36 28.38
C GLU A 67 -117.52 -47.51 28.35
N GLY A 68 -118.24 -47.41 29.48
CA GLY A 68 -119.43 -46.56 29.61
C GLY A 68 -119.14 -45.05 29.57
N ALA A 69 -117.97 -44.64 30.05
CA ALA A 69 -117.52 -43.24 30.07
C ALA A 69 -116.91 -42.78 28.75
N ILE A 70 -116.53 -43.70 27.85
CA ILE A 70 -115.94 -43.35 26.55
C ILE A 70 -116.90 -42.46 25.73
N SER A 71 -118.22 -42.64 25.88
CA SER A 71 -119.24 -41.84 25.18
C SER A 71 -119.20 -40.34 25.54
N LEU A 72 -118.75 -40.00 26.75
CA LEU A 72 -118.62 -38.62 27.25
C LEU A 72 -117.33 -37.95 26.76
N VAL A 73 -116.29 -38.74 26.50
CA VAL A 73 -114.98 -38.26 26.04
C VAL A 73 -114.92 -38.16 24.52
N LEU A 74 -115.69 -38.99 23.80
CA LEU A 74 -115.70 -39.05 22.33
C LEU A 74 -115.89 -37.70 21.62
N PRO A 75 -116.81 -36.81 22.04
CA PRO A 75 -116.98 -35.51 21.40
C PRO A 75 -115.76 -34.59 21.54
N ARG A 76 -114.95 -34.82 22.58
CA ARG A 76 -113.77 -34.02 22.92
C ARG A 76 -112.49 -34.58 22.31
N LEU A 77 -112.46 -35.86 21.94
CA LEU A 77 -111.32 -36.47 21.25
C LEU A 77 -110.94 -35.69 19.99
N LYS A 78 -111.91 -35.14 19.25
CA LYS A 78 -111.60 -34.31 18.07
C LYS A 78 -110.75 -33.08 18.42
N ASN A 79 -110.99 -32.45 19.57
CA ASN A 79 -110.22 -31.29 20.02
C ASN A 79 -108.84 -31.74 20.54
N ILE A 80 -108.80 -32.86 21.27
CA ILE A 80 -107.55 -33.48 21.73
C ILE A 80 -106.65 -33.83 20.54
N ASP A 81 -107.19 -34.53 19.54
CA ASP A 81 -106.49 -34.90 18.30
C ASP A 81 -105.97 -33.66 17.57
N LYS A 82 -106.78 -32.60 17.50
CA LYS A 82 -106.39 -31.34 16.84
C LYS A 82 -105.20 -30.71 17.56
N SER A 83 -105.25 -30.59 18.89
CA SER A 83 -104.16 -29.97 19.67
C SER A 83 -102.90 -30.83 19.68
N ILE A 84 -103.02 -32.16 19.80
CA ILE A 84 -101.90 -33.10 19.64
C ILE A 84 -101.27 -32.97 18.25
N GLY A 85 -102.09 -32.94 17.20
CA GLY A 85 -101.63 -32.78 15.82
C GLY A 85 -100.88 -31.46 15.61
N GLN A 86 -101.39 -30.36 16.18
CA GLN A 86 -100.73 -29.06 16.11
C GLN A 86 -99.40 -29.03 16.86
N ILE A 87 -99.32 -29.63 18.05
CA ILE A 87 -98.06 -29.76 18.79
C ILE A 87 -97.05 -30.55 17.96
N LYS A 88 -97.47 -31.71 17.43
CA LYS A 88 -96.61 -32.57 16.60
C LYS A 88 -96.07 -31.83 15.39
N THR A 89 -96.93 -31.23 14.57
CA THR A 89 -96.50 -30.50 13.36
C THR A 89 -95.58 -29.33 13.69
N THR A 90 -95.84 -28.62 14.80
CA THR A 90 -94.97 -27.52 15.26
C THR A 90 -93.58 -28.04 15.65
N CYS A 91 -93.51 -29.14 16.41
CA CYS A 91 -92.24 -29.76 16.80
C CYS A 91 -91.49 -30.33 15.59
N GLU A 92 -92.17 -31.02 14.68
CA GLU A 92 -91.57 -31.56 13.45
C GLU A 92 -91.01 -30.45 12.55
N SER A 93 -91.69 -29.29 12.46
CA SER A 93 -91.17 -28.12 11.75
C SER A 93 -89.90 -27.58 12.41
N ALA A 94 -89.85 -27.55 13.74
CA ALA A 94 -88.67 -27.16 14.50
C ALA A 94 -87.50 -28.12 14.25
N LEU A 95 -87.76 -29.42 14.32
CA LEU A 95 -86.75 -30.47 14.07
C LEU A 95 -86.25 -30.47 12.63
N ASN A 96 -87.12 -30.24 11.65
CA ASN A 96 -86.69 -30.16 10.25
C ASN A 96 -85.80 -28.94 9.99
N THR A 97 -86.03 -27.84 10.70
CA THR A 97 -85.10 -26.69 10.70
C THR A 97 -83.78 -27.08 11.35
N ALA A 98 -83.82 -27.75 12.51
CA ALA A 98 -82.64 -28.18 13.24
C ALA A 98 -81.77 -29.20 12.48
N LYS A 99 -82.36 -30.03 11.61
CA LYS A 99 -81.63 -30.97 10.73
C LYS A 99 -80.74 -30.27 9.69
N THR A 100 -80.97 -28.98 9.42
CA THR A 100 -80.13 -28.21 8.49
C THR A 100 -78.85 -27.68 9.14
N PHE A 101 -78.72 -27.80 10.46
CA PHE A 101 -77.57 -27.30 11.19
C PHE A 101 -76.37 -28.28 11.07
N PRO A 102 -75.12 -27.78 11.07
CA PRO A 102 -73.93 -28.63 11.13
C PRO A 102 -73.94 -29.55 12.34
N ASP A 103 -73.23 -30.68 12.32
CA ASP A 103 -73.21 -31.60 13.48
C ASP A 103 -72.49 -31.03 14.72
N ASP A 104 -71.63 -30.01 14.54
CA ASP A 104 -70.75 -29.42 15.56
C ASP A 104 -71.17 -28.00 16.00
N PHE A 105 -72.47 -27.73 16.04
CA PHE A 105 -72.99 -26.41 16.41
C PHE A 105 -73.16 -26.20 17.91
N THR A 106 -73.02 -24.95 18.35
CA THR A 106 -73.52 -24.45 19.63
C THR A 106 -74.68 -23.49 19.40
N LEU A 107 -75.59 -23.39 20.38
CA LEU A 107 -76.69 -22.43 20.35
C LEU A 107 -76.32 -21.27 21.27
N ASN A 108 -76.52 -20.05 20.79
CA ASN A 108 -76.37 -18.86 21.60
C ASN A 108 -77.66 -18.04 21.53
N ASP A 109 -78.20 -17.59 22.66
CA ASP A 109 -79.35 -16.68 22.70
C ASP A 109 -78.90 -15.27 23.07
N PRO A 110 -78.43 -14.46 22.09
CA PRO A 110 -78.00 -13.10 22.37
C PRO A 110 -79.16 -12.19 22.79
N SER A 111 -80.40 -12.57 22.46
CA SER A 111 -81.59 -11.76 22.67
C SER A 111 -82.28 -11.99 24.02
N GLY A 112 -82.01 -13.14 24.66
CA GLY A 112 -82.78 -13.64 25.80
C GLY A 112 -84.24 -13.96 25.47
N ASN A 113 -84.60 -13.98 24.17
CA ASN A 113 -85.94 -14.20 23.64
C ASN A 113 -85.95 -15.44 22.74
N LEU A 114 -85.12 -16.46 23.01
CA LEU A 114 -85.08 -17.71 22.26
C LEU A 114 -84.97 -17.54 20.73
N GLN A 115 -84.28 -16.47 20.30
CA GLN A 115 -83.80 -16.30 18.93
C GLN A 115 -82.39 -16.85 18.87
N LEU A 116 -82.31 -18.18 18.72
CA LEU A 116 -81.05 -18.87 18.89
C LEU A 116 -80.18 -18.70 17.64
N GLN A 117 -78.99 -18.18 17.81
CA GLN A 117 -77.96 -18.19 16.79
C GLN A 117 -77.25 -19.54 16.84
N VAL A 118 -77.21 -20.22 15.68
CA VAL A 118 -76.48 -21.46 15.49
C VAL A 118 -75.05 -21.09 15.11
N VAL A 119 -74.10 -21.38 15.99
CA VAL A 119 -72.68 -21.04 15.81
C VAL A 119 -71.90 -22.33 15.53
N SER A 120 -71.15 -22.38 14.43
CA SER A 120 -70.21 -23.48 14.13
C SER A 120 -68.87 -22.87 13.70
N GLY A 121 -67.76 -23.41 14.20
CA GLY A 121 -66.42 -22.84 13.97
C GLY A 121 -66.22 -21.40 14.46
N GLY A 122 -67.03 -20.93 15.41
CA GLY A 122 -66.99 -19.55 15.93
C GLY A 122 -67.70 -18.50 15.09
N ALA A 123 -68.37 -18.88 14.00
CA ALA A 123 -69.20 -17.98 13.18
C ALA A 123 -70.68 -18.36 13.26
N ALA A 124 -71.58 -17.37 13.24
CA ALA A 124 -73.02 -17.61 13.17
C ALA A 124 -73.39 -18.10 11.76
N VAL A 125 -73.92 -19.33 11.68
CA VAL A 125 -74.23 -20.02 10.41
C VAL A 125 -75.73 -19.96 10.08
N ALA A 126 -76.58 -20.00 11.09
CA ALA A 126 -78.04 -19.94 10.93
C ALA A 126 -78.72 -19.32 12.16
N THR A 127 -80.02 -19.05 12.05
CA THR A 127 -80.86 -18.60 13.16
C THR A 127 -82.03 -19.57 13.31
N TRP A 128 -82.25 -20.05 14.54
CA TRP A 128 -83.38 -20.90 14.90
C TRP A 128 -84.41 -20.07 15.67
N GLU A 129 -85.49 -19.71 14.98
CA GLU A 129 -86.56 -18.87 15.55
C GLU A 129 -87.58 -19.74 16.31
N LEU A 130 -87.48 -19.76 17.64
CA LEU A 130 -88.43 -20.50 18.50
C LEU A 130 -89.61 -19.65 18.98
N ASN A 131 -89.57 -18.34 18.72
CA ASN A 131 -90.57 -17.38 19.20
C ASN A 131 -91.99 -17.65 18.72
N GLY A 132 -92.17 -18.22 17.53
CA GLY A 132 -93.49 -18.66 17.08
C GLY A 132 -93.86 -20.06 17.57
N LEU A 133 -92.86 -20.91 17.82
CA LEU A 133 -93.05 -22.35 18.03
C LEU A 133 -93.43 -22.67 19.48
N LEU A 134 -92.66 -22.19 20.46
CA LEU A 134 -92.88 -22.53 21.86
C LEU A 134 -94.19 -21.97 22.45
N PRO A 135 -94.59 -20.72 22.15
CA PRO A 135 -95.90 -20.22 22.58
C PRO A 135 -97.06 -21.00 21.94
N THR A 136 -96.89 -21.44 20.68
CA THR A 136 -97.87 -22.30 20.02
C THR A 136 -97.99 -23.64 20.75
N VAL A 137 -96.86 -24.30 21.07
CA VAL A 137 -96.86 -25.56 21.84
C VAL A 137 -97.49 -25.37 23.22
N GLY A 138 -97.09 -24.34 23.98
CA GLY A 138 -97.66 -24.04 25.29
C GLY A 138 -99.17 -23.76 25.23
N SER A 139 -99.65 -23.02 24.22
CA SER A 139 -101.09 -22.76 24.05
C SER A 139 -101.89 -24.04 23.75
N GLN A 140 -101.33 -24.95 22.94
CA GLN A 140 -101.97 -26.23 22.64
C GLN A 140 -101.91 -27.20 23.83
N GLN A 141 -100.84 -27.16 24.61
CA GLN A 141 -100.73 -27.87 25.88
C GLN A 141 -101.83 -27.45 26.85
N MET A 142 -102.05 -26.14 27.01
CA MET A 142 -103.15 -25.63 27.84
C MET A 142 -104.52 -26.03 27.28
N ALA A 143 -104.71 -26.01 25.95
CA ALA A 143 -105.94 -26.47 25.31
C ALA A 143 -106.22 -27.97 25.51
N LEU A 144 -105.18 -28.77 25.80
CA LEU A 144 -105.32 -30.18 26.14
C LEU A 144 -105.72 -30.41 27.60
N LEU A 145 -105.30 -29.56 28.53
CA LEU A 145 -105.58 -29.76 29.96
C LEU A 145 -107.08 -29.74 30.28
N ASP A 146 -107.85 -28.82 29.69
CA ASP A 146 -109.30 -28.72 29.94
C ASP A 146 -110.07 -30.01 29.55
N PRO A 147 -109.96 -30.54 28.31
CA PRO A 147 -110.64 -31.79 27.97
C PRO A 147 -110.06 -33.00 28.70
N LEU A 148 -108.76 -33.06 29.00
CA LEU A 148 -108.13 -34.20 29.67
C LEU A 148 -108.51 -34.30 31.14
N THR A 149 -108.47 -33.21 31.89
CA THR A 149 -108.82 -33.19 33.32
C THR A 149 -110.27 -33.60 33.55
N LEU A 150 -111.20 -33.17 32.68
CA LEU A 150 -112.59 -33.60 32.70
C LEU A 150 -112.75 -35.08 32.29
N SER A 151 -111.94 -35.58 31.36
CA SER A 151 -111.99 -36.99 30.92
C SER A 151 -111.47 -37.96 31.99
N LEU A 152 -110.46 -37.54 32.77
CA LEU A 152 -109.88 -38.35 33.85
C LEU A 152 -110.79 -38.52 35.06
N ARG A 153 -111.72 -37.57 35.31
CA ARG A 153 -112.75 -37.72 36.35
C ARG A 153 -113.66 -38.94 36.14
N PHE A 154 -113.69 -39.48 34.93
CA PHE A 154 -114.46 -40.67 34.57
C PHE A 154 -113.61 -41.96 34.48
N GLY A 155 -112.31 -41.88 34.79
CA GLY A 155 -111.44 -43.05 34.93
C GLY A 155 -111.83 -43.90 36.14
N ARG A 156 -111.47 -45.19 36.13
CA ARG A 156 -111.79 -46.22 37.15
C ARG A 156 -111.18 -45.99 38.55
N TYR A 157 -111.15 -44.77 39.07
CA TYR A 157 -110.78 -44.51 40.46
C TYR A 157 -112.05 -44.31 41.29
N ARG A 158 -112.71 -45.43 41.63
CA ARG A 158 -113.76 -45.49 42.66
C ARG A 158 -113.16 -45.86 44.01
N GLY A 159 -113.42 -45.05 45.03
CA GLY A 159 -113.65 -45.52 46.40
C GLY A 159 -112.65 -45.05 47.46
N ALA A 160 -113.19 -44.53 48.57
CA ALA A 160 -112.51 -44.09 49.78
C ALA A 160 -111.54 -45.11 50.43
N SER A 161 -111.52 -46.37 49.96
CA SER A 161 -110.51 -47.36 50.35
C SER A 161 -109.10 -46.99 49.86
N PHE A 162 -108.98 -46.30 48.72
CA PHE A 162 -107.70 -45.73 48.29
C PHE A 162 -107.26 -44.66 49.27
N PHE A 163 -108.10 -43.69 49.62
CA PHE A 163 -107.74 -42.66 50.61
C PHE A 163 -107.31 -43.23 51.97
N GLN A 164 -107.93 -44.32 52.41
CA GLN A 164 -107.58 -44.95 53.68
C GLN A 164 -106.29 -45.76 53.60
N GLN A 165 -106.08 -46.48 52.49
CA GLN A 165 -104.83 -47.19 52.20
C GLN A 165 -103.67 -46.22 51.97
N THR A 166 -103.90 -45.16 51.20
CA THR A 166 -102.98 -44.05 50.99
C THR A 166 -102.73 -43.30 52.28
N ALA A 167 -103.69 -43.15 53.21
CA ALA A 167 -103.45 -42.52 54.52
C ALA A 167 -102.60 -43.40 55.45
N THR A 168 -102.77 -44.72 55.41
CA THR A 168 -101.89 -45.65 56.14
C THR A 168 -100.50 -45.75 55.52
N GLU A 169 -100.41 -45.76 54.19
CA GLU A 169 -99.16 -45.65 53.45
C GLU A 169 -98.50 -44.30 53.72
N LEU A 170 -99.26 -43.19 53.80
CA LEU A 170 -98.75 -41.86 54.17
C LEU A 170 -98.20 -41.84 55.59
N ARG A 171 -98.84 -42.56 56.52
CA ARG A 171 -98.40 -42.61 57.92
C ARG A 171 -97.15 -43.46 58.08
N ALA A 172 -97.09 -44.60 57.39
CA ALA A 172 -95.87 -45.41 57.30
C ALA A 172 -94.74 -44.63 56.62
N LEU A 173 -95.03 -43.92 55.53
CA LEU A 173 -94.10 -42.99 54.88
C LEU A 173 -93.70 -41.84 55.82
N ALA A 174 -94.59 -41.32 56.66
CA ALA A 174 -94.29 -40.24 57.59
C ALA A 174 -93.38 -40.70 58.73
N ASP A 175 -93.59 -41.91 59.26
CA ASP A 175 -92.71 -42.52 60.27
C ASP A 175 -91.35 -42.90 59.66
N GLU A 176 -91.32 -43.41 58.43
CA GLU A 176 -90.09 -43.63 57.66
C GLU A 176 -89.38 -42.30 57.34
N LEU A 177 -90.12 -41.25 56.98
CA LEU A 177 -89.59 -39.90 56.79
C LEU A 177 -88.98 -39.38 58.09
N LYS A 178 -89.62 -39.64 59.23
CA LYS A 178 -89.09 -39.24 60.53
C LYS A 178 -87.81 -39.99 60.89
N GLY A 179 -87.74 -41.28 60.61
CA GLY A 179 -86.51 -42.08 60.75
C GLY A 179 -85.40 -41.58 59.82
N LEU A 180 -85.72 -41.28 58.57
CA LEU A 180 -84.81 -40.66 57.60
C LEU A 180 -84.39 -39.26 58.04
N VAL A 181 -85.27 -38.47 58.65
CA VAL A 181 -84.95 -37.14 59.21
C VAL A 181 -83.99 -37.28 60.40
N GLU A 182 -84.25 -38.20 61.33
CA GLU A 182 -83.37 -38.49 62.48
C GLU A 182 -82.00 -39.05 62.04
N GLU A 183 -81.94 -39.85 60.97
CA GLU A 183 -80.68 -40.35 60.39
C GLU A 183 -79.96 -39.27 59.54
N SER A 184 -80.72 -38.36 58.90
CA SER A 184 -80.18 -37.27 58.10
C SER A 184 -79.61 -36.12 58.94
N SER A 185 -80.12 -35.90 60.16
CA SER A 185 -79.63 -34.84 61.06
C SER A 185 -78.14 -34.98 61.41
N PRO A 186 -77.61 -36.13 61.90
CA PRO A 186 -76.18 -36.27 62.14
C PRO A 186 -75.35 -36.26 60.85
N ARG A 187 -75.94 -36.66 59.71
CA ARG A 187 -75.31 -36.49 58.39
C ARG A 187 -75.20 -35.02 58.03
N ALA A 188 -76.23 -34.21 58.27
CA ALA A 188 -76.20 -32.75 58.06
C ALA A 188 -75.12 -32.09 58.91
N ASP A 189 -74.99 -32.43 60.19
CA ASP A 189 -73.92 -31.93 61.07
C ASP A 189 -72.53 -32.35 60.56
N SER A 190 -72.39 -33.58 60.05
CA SER A 190 -71.13 -34.05 59.46
C SER A 190 -70.78 -33.32 58.16
N ILE A 191 -71.79 -32.98 57.34
CA ILE A 191 -71.64 -32.19 56.12
C ILE A 191 -71.25 -30.76 56.46
N GLU A 192 -71.83 -30.16 57.50
CA GLU A 192 -71.48 -28.81 57.96
C GLU A 192 -70.02 -28.74 58.43
N LYS A 193 -69.57 -29.71 59.23
CA LYS A 193 -68.15 -29.83 59.64
C LYS A 193 -67.21 -30.07 58.46
N ALA A 194 -67.63 -30.88 57.49
CA ALA A 194 -66.86 -31.07 56.26
C ALA A 194 -66.78 -29.77 55.45
N LEU A 195 -67.86 -29.00 55.36
CA LEU A 195 -67.91 -27.69 54.72
C LEU A 195 -67.00 -26.67 55.40
N GLU A 196 -66.93 -26.64 56.74
CA GLU A 196 -65.98 -25.79 57.47
C GLU A 196 -64.53 -26.19 57.17
N THR A 197 -64.24 -27.48 57.12
CA THR A 197 -62.90 -28.00 56.79
C THR A 197 -62.50 -27.64 55.36
N VAL A 198 -63.43 -27.76 54.41
CA VAL A 198 -63.21 -27.35 53.00
C VAL A 198 -63.03 -25.84 52.89
N ARG A 199 -63.79 -25.03 53.63
CA ARG A 199 -63.58 -23.57 53.63
C ARG A 199 -62.22 -23.19 54.19
N ALA A 200 -61.79 -23.84 55.27
CA ALA A 200 -60.46 -23.62 55.85
C ALA A 200 -59.35 -24.02 54.89
N SER A 201 -59.48 -25.14 54.17
CA SER A 201 -58.49 -25.55 53.16
C SER A 201 -58.49 -24.64 51.94
N MET A 202 -59.65 -24.16 51.47
CA MET A 202 -59.74 -23.17 50.39
C MET A 202 -59.06 -21.86 50.76
N ALA A 203 -59.22 -21.38 52.00
CA ALA A 203 -58.53 -20.18 52.48
C ALA A 203 -57.01 -20.38 52.55
N ALA A 204 -56.54 -21.56 53.00
CA ALA A 204 -55.13 -21.90 53.01
C ALA A 204 -54.53 -21.96 51.59
N ILE A 205 -55.24 -22.58 50.65
CA ILE A 205 -54.84 -22.66 49.23
C ILE A 205 -54.77 -21.27 48.61
N ALA A 206 -55.75 -20.40 48.86
CA ALA A 206 -55.74 -19.03 48.35
C ALA A 206 -54.53 -18.23 48.87
N SER A 207 -54.19 -18.36 50.16
CA SER A 207 -53.00 -17.73 50.73
C SER A 207 -51.70 -18.27 50.14
N GLU A 208 -51.63 -19.56 49.85
CA GLU A 208 -50.46 -20.18 49.21
C GLU A 208 -50.34 -19.78 47.74
N GLU A 209 -51.46 -19.63 47.03
CA GLU A 209 -51.53 -19.12 45.66
C GLU A 209 -51.04 -17.67 45.58
N GLU A 210 -51.46 -16.79 46.49
CA GLU A 210 -50.93 -15.42 46.58
C GLU A 210 -49.40 -15.41 46.81
N GLY A 211 -48.91 -16.27 47.71
CA GLY A 211 -47.48 -16.43 47.95
C GLY A 211 -46.71 -16.96 46.74
N ALA A 212 -47.30 -17.87 45.97
CA ALA A 212 -46.72 -18.39 44.73
C ALA A 212 -46.69 -17.34 43.61
N VAL A 213 -47.74 -16.53 43.49
CA VAL A 213 -47.80 -15.42 42.55
C VAL A 213 -46.71 -14.39 42.84
N GLU A 214 -46.46 -14.06 44.11
CA GLU A 214 -45.41 -13.10 44.46
C GLU A 214 -44.01 -13.63 44.13
N LYS A 215 -43.73 -14.90 44.45
CA LYS A 215 -42.47 -15.56 44.04
C LYS A 215 -42.30 -15.61 42.52
N ASN A 216 -43.39 -15.80 41.77
CA ASN A 216 -43.33 -15.78 40.31
C ASN A 216 -43.00 -14.39 39.77
N LYS A 217 -43.45 -13.31 40.41
CA LYS A 217 -43.01 -11.94 40.06
C LYS A 217 -41.53 -11.74 40.31
N GLU A 218 -41.01 -12.19 41.46
CA GLU A 218 -39.57 -12.13 41.78
C GLU A 218 -38.73 -12.90 40.76
N ILE A 219 -39.17 -14.11 40.38
CA ILE A 219 -38.52 -14.91 39.33
C ILE A 219 -38.53 -14.16 38.00
N ALA A 220 -39.65 -13.53 37.62
CA ALA A 220 -39.73 -12.79 36.36
C ALA A 220 -38.75 -11.60 36.33
N VAL A 221 -38.59 -10.89 37.45
CA VAL A 221 -37.59 -9.81 37.59
C VAL A 221 -36.17 -10.37 37.46
N LEU A 222 -35.85 -11.47 38.14
CA LEU A 222 -34.53 -12.10 38.05
C LEU A 222 -34.22 -12.60 36.63
N VAL A 223 -35.22 -13.11 35.92
CA VAL A 223 -35.07 -13.51 34.51
C VAL A 223 -34.75 -12.30 33.63
N GLN A 224 -35.42 -11.17 33.84
CA GLN A 224 -35.16 -9.93 33.09
C GLN A 224 -33.77 -9.34 33.40
N GLU A 225 -33.35 -9.35 34.66
CA GLU A 225 -32.00 -8.93 35.07
C GLU A 225 -30.93 -9.86 34.47
N SER A 226 -31.18 -11.17 34.48
CA SER A 226 -30.28 -12.17 33.87
C SER A 226 -30.14 -11.93 32.37
N GLN A 227 -31.24 -11.68 31.66
CA GLN A 227 -31.20 -11.37 30.22
C GLN A 227 -30.38 -10.11 29.93
N THR A 228 -30.57 -9.05 30.73
CA THR A 228 -29.79 -7.81 30.59
C THR A 228 -28.28 -8.07 30.78
N LYS A 229 -27.90 -8.92 31.73
CA LYS A 229 -26.50 -9.31 31.94
C LYS A 229 -25.94 -10.16 30.79
N VAL A 230 -26.76 -11.04 30.19
CA VAL A 230 -26.37 -11.80 29.00
C VAL A 230 -26.08 -10.86 27.83
N ASP A 231 -26.95 -9.88 27.59
CA ASP A 231 -26.77 -8.90 26.53
C ASP A 231 -25.50 -8.05 26.75
N GLU A 232 -25.20 -7.67 28.00
CA GLU A 232 -23.93 -7.01 28.35
C GLU A 232 -22.70 -7.89 28.11
N ILE A 233 -22.80 -9.19 28.41
CA ILE A 233 -21.72 -10.16 28.17
C ILE A 233 -21.46 -10.28 26.67
N ASP A 234 -22.50 -10.39 25.85
CA ASP A 234 -22.38 -10.47 24.39
C ASP A 234 -21.76 -9.21 23.80
N ALA A 235 -22.16 -8.03 24.30
CA ALA A 235 -21.55 -6.76 23.92
C ALA A 235 -20.06 -6.68 24.30
N LYS A 236 -19.68 -7.15 25.50
CA LYS A 236 -18.29 -7.23 25.94
C LYS A 236 -17.50 -8.24 25.11
N LEU A 237 -18.08 -9.38 24.77
CA LEU A 237 -17.45 -10.42 23.94
C LEU A 237 -17.17 -9.89 22.53
N ALA A 238 -18.12 -9.15 21.94
CA ALA A 238 -17.94 -8.50 20.64
C ALA A 238 -16.78 -7.50 20.67
N ARG A 239 -16.69 -6.65 21.71
CA ARG A 239 -15.56 -5.72 21.89
C ARG A 239 -14.23 -6.44 22.05
N THR A 240 -14.19 -7.53 22.82
CA THR A 240 -12.97 -8.33 22.97
C THR A 240 -12.50 -8.89 21.64
N LYS A 241 -13.40 -9.44 20.81
CA LYS A 241 -13.06 -9.91 19.46
C LYS A 241 -12.52 -8.80 18.56
N GLU A 242 -13.10 -7.61 18.62
CA GLU A 242 -12.62 -6.44 17.87
C GLU A 242 -11.21 -6.03 18.32
N ILE A 243 -10.98 -5.98 19.64
CA ILE A 243 -9.66 -5.66 20.21
C ILE A 243 -8.63 -6.71 19.79
N THR A 244 -8.96 -8.01 19.86
CA THR A 244 -8.07 -9.09 19.40
C THR A 244 -7.74 -8.92 17.91
N GLY A 245 -8.72 -8.64 17.06
CA GLY A 245 -8.46 -8.40 15.63
C GLY A 245 -7.56 -7.18 15.38
N LYS A 246 -7.70 -6.11 16.17
CA LYS A 246 -6.80 -4.95 16.11
C LYS A 246 -5.39 -5.27 16.62
N SER A 247 -5.27 -6.07 17.67
CA SER A 247 -3.99 -6.55 18.19
C SER A 247 -3.25 -7.41 17.17
N ASP A 248 -3.93 -8.33 16.49
CA ASP A 248 -3.33 -9.16 15.42
C ASP A 248 -2.86 -8.30 14.23
N ALA A 249 -3.62 -7.26 13.89
CA ALA A 249 -3.22 -6.30 12.84
C ALA A 249 -1.98 -5.50 13.25
N LEU A 250 -1.93 -5.03 14.50
CA LEU A 250 -0.79 -4.31 15.05
C LEU A 250 0.46 -5.19 15.12
N GLU A 251 0.32 -6.47 15.50
CA GLU A 251 1.42 -7.43 15.52
C GLU A 251 2.04 -7.59 14.12
N LYS A 252 1.20 -7.75 13.09
CA LYS A 252 1.66 -7.79 11.69
C LYS A 252 2.36 -6.51 11.25
N GLU A 253 1.89 -5.35 11.69
CA GLU A 253 2.53 -4.07 11.38
C GLU A 253 3.90 -3.95 12.04
N VAL A 254 4.01 -4.34 13.32
CA VAL A 254 5.27 -4.37 14.07
C VAL A 254 6.28 -5.33 13.43
N ASP A 255 5.85 -6.52 12.99
CA ASP A 255 6.70 -7.46 12.27
C ASP A 255 7.16 -6.90 10.91
N GLY A 256 6.29 -6.14 10.23
CA GLY A 256 6.62 -5.41 9.02
C GLY A 256 7.69 -4.34 9.26
N TYR A 257 7.57 -3.55 10.33
CA TYR A 257 8.58 -2.56 10.72
C TYR A 257 9.89 -3.23 11.11
N ARG A 258 9.85 -4.33 11.87
CA ARG A 258 11.04 -5.09 12.24
C ARG A 258 11.80 -5.58 11.01
N SER A 259 11.09 -6.15 10.04
CA SER A 259 11.67 -6.61 8.78
C SER A 259 12.29 -5.45 7.97
N SER A 260 11.61 -4.30 7.94
CA SER A 260 12.12 -3.10 7.28
C SER A 260 13.36 -2.53 7.98
N PHE A 261 13.39 -2.58 9.31
CA PHE A 261 14.52 -2.13 10.12
C PHE A 261 15.74 -3.04 9.91
N ASP A 262 15.56 -4.36 9.88
CA ASP A 262 16.64 -5.31 9.59
C ASP A 262 17.22 -5.10 8.18
N ALA A 263 16.36 -4.82 7.18
CA ALA A 263 16.80 -4.48 5.83
C ALA A 263 17.56 -3.14 5.78
N PHE A 264 17.08 -2.14 6.51
CA PHE A 264 17.74 -0.84 6.64
C PHE A 264 19.11 -0.97 7.30
N GLN A 265 19.21 -1.72 8.40
CA GLN A 265 20.47 -1.98 9.10
C GLN A 265 21.49 -2.65 8.18
N LYS A 266 21.10 -3.69 7.43
CA LYS A 266 21.96 -4.33 6.43
C LYS A 266 22.44 -3.35 5.35
N SER A 267 21.56 -2.46 4.88
CA SER A 267 21.93 -1.44 3.90
C SER A 267 22.91 -0.41 4.50
N LEU A 268 22.75 -0.07 5.78
CA LEU A 268 23.60 0.87 6.47
C LEU A 268 25.00 0.28 6.68
N ASP A 269 25.08 -0.96 7.15
CA ASP A 269 26.34 -1.70 7.30
C ASP A 269 27.09 -1.85 5.97
N ALA A 270 26.37 -2.15 4.88
CA ALA A 270 26.95 -2.23 3.54
C ALA A 270 27.50 -0.87 3.07
N ARG A 271 26.81 0.24 3.36
CA ARG A 271 27.28 1.59 3.03
C ARG A 271 28.49 1.99 3.86
N VAL A 272 28.52 1.66 5.15
CA VAL A 272 29.68 1.90 6.02
C VAL A 272 30.90 1.16 5.49
N SER A 273 30.77 -0.14 5.19
CA SER A 273 31.88 -0.93 4.62
C SER A 273 32.34 -0.40 3.25
N ALA A 274 31.41 0.05 2.40
CA ALA A 274 31.77 0.68 1.13
C ALA A 274 32.50 2.01 1.33
N HIS A 275 32.11 2.79 2.34
CA HIS A 275 32.77 4.06 2.68
C HIS A 275 34.18 3.84 3.23
N GLU A 276 34.40 2.84 4.07
CA GLU A 276 35.73 2.46 4.56
C GLU A 276 36.67 2.08 3.39
N LYS A 277 36.19 1.26 2.45
CA LYS A 277 36.95 0.93 1.22
C LYS A 277 37.21 2.15 0.35
N PHE A 278 36.24 3.06 0.27
CA PHE A 278 36.41 4.31 -0.46
C PHE A 278 37.49 5.19 0.19
N GLU A 279 37.49 5.36 1.51
CA GLU A 279 38.53 6.10 2.22
C GLU A 279 39.92 5.48 1.98
N GLU A 280 40.03 4.16 2.07
CA GLU A 280 41.29 3.44 1.83
C GLU A 280 41.79 3.67 0.39
N ASN A 281 40.89 3.56 -0.59
CA ASN A 281 41.21 3.82 -1.99
C ASN A 281 41.63 5.28 -2.23
N VAL A 282 40.93 6.25 -1.63
CA VAL A 282 41.28 7.68 -1.73
C VAL A 282 42.65 7.94 -1.12
N ARG A 283 42.96 7.37 0.06
CA ARG A 283 44.29 7.49 0.67
C ARG A 283 45.37 6.86 -0.22
N SER A 284 45.13 5.66 -0.75
CA SER A 284 46.06 4.97 -1.66
C SER A 284 46.32 5.77 -2.93
N VAL A 285 45.27 6.30 -3.56
CA VAL A 285 45.37 7.13 -4.77
C VAL A 285 46.09 8.44 -4.48
N ASN A 286 45.81 9.09 -3.36
CA ASN A 286 46.46 10.34 -2.98
C ASN A 286 47.97 10.13 -2.75
N ILE A 287 48.37 9.04 -2.08
CA ILE A 287 49.78 8.65 -1.95
C ILE A 287 50.41 8.44 -3.33
N LYS A 288 49.80 7.63 -4.19
CA LYS A 288 50.31 7.37 -5.56
C LYS A 288 50.39 8.63 -6.41
N ASN A 289 49.45 9.57 -6.26
CA ASN A 289 49.49 10.85 -6.97
C ASN A 289 50.64 11.72 -6.49
N LYS A 290 50.90 11.80 -5.18
CA LYS A 290 52.07 12.52 -4.66
C LYS A 290 53.38 11.90 -5.13
N GLU A 291 53.47 10.57 -5.18
CA GLU A 291 54.64 9.89 -5.75
C GLU A 291 54.83 10.24 -7.23
N ARG A 292 53.75 10.21 -8.01
CA ARG A 292 53.77 10.60 -9.43
C ARG A 292 54.16 12.06 -9.64
N GLU A 293 53.66 12.97 -8.81
CA GLU A 293 53.99 14.40 -8.86
C GLU A 293 55.49 14.61 -8.60
N ALA A 294 56.03 13.96 -7.57
CA ALA A 294 57.47 13.99 -7.28
C ALA A 294 58.31 13.40 -8.42
N ASP A 295 57.84 12.32 -9.06
CA ASP A 295 58.53 11.73 -10.22
C ASP A 295 58.46 12.64 -11.46
N ILE A 296 57.33 13.31 -11.69
CA ILE A 296 57.19 14.29 -12.78
C ILE A 296 58.16 15.45 -12.54
N ASP A 297 58.23 16.00 -11.33
CA ASP A 297 59.17 17.08 -11.00
C ASP A 297 60.63 16.64 -11.19
N ARG A 298 60.95 15.40 -10.78
CA ARG A 298 62.28 14.80 -11.01
C ARG A 298 62.59 14.68 -12.49
N LEU A 299 61.65 14.20 -13.30
CA LEU A 299 61.81 14.04 -14.75
C LEU A 299 61.93 15.39 -15.45
N ILE A 300 61.16 16.41 -15.04
CA ILE A 300 61.28 17.79 -15.54
C ILE A 300 62.68 18.33 -15.23
N GLY A 301 63.16 18.18 -13.99
CA GLY A 301 64.51 18.62 -13.62
C GLY A 301 65.62 17.92 -14.41
N GLN A 302 65.46 16.62 -14.68
CA GLN A 302 66.38 15.86 -15.54
C GLN A 302 66.33 16.34 -17.00
N ALA A 303 65.14 16.57 -17.55
CA ALA A 303 64.94 17.08 -18.90
C ALA A 303 65.55 18.48 -19.08
N ASP A 304 65.32 19.40 -18.13
CA ASP A 304 65.91 20.74 -18.14
C ASP A 304 67.45 20.69 -18.10
N THR A 305 68.01 19.80 -17.28
CA THR A 305 69.46 19.59 -17.22
C THR A 305 70.00 19.05 -18.54
N MET A 306 69.29 18.09 -19.15
CA MET A 306 69.66 17.51 -20.44
C MET A 306 69.60 18.53 -21.58
N ILE A 307 68.55 19.35 -21.65
CA ILE A 307 68.39 20.40 -22.67
C ILE A 307 69.48 21.46 -22.51
N ARG A 308 69.76 21.91 -21.28
CA ARG A 308 70.85 22.87 -21.01
C ARG A 308 72.20 22.31 -21.41
N GLY A 309 72.52 21.08 -20.99
CA GLY A 309 73.78 20.40 -21.32
C GLY A 309 73.97 20.16 -22.81
N ALA A 310 72.92 19.75 -23.53
CA ALA A 310 72.97 19.56 -24.98
C ALA A 310 73.18 20.88 -25.73
N THR A 311 72.59 21.98 -25.25
CA THR A 311 72.71 23.31 -25.88
C THR A 311 74.11 23.91 -25.71
N THR A 312 74.70 23.84 -24.51
CA THR A 312 76.08 24.31 -24.25
C THR A 312 77.13 23.42 -24.91
N ALA A 313 76.93 22.10 -24.96
CA ALA A 313 77.79 21.19 -25.71
C ALA A 313 77.75 21.45 -27.23
N GLY A 314 76.55 21.66 -27.80
CA GLY A 314 76.40 21.98 -29.23
C GLY A 314 77.06 23.30 -29.64
N LEU A 315 76.87 24.37 -28.85
CA LEU A 315 77.45 25.68 -29.14
C LEU A 315 78.98 25.65 -29.03
N SER A 316 79.53 25.05 -27.97
CA SER A 316 80.99 24.95 -27.78
C SER A 316 81.66 24.06 -28.83
N SER A 317 81.00 22.97 -29.26
CA SER A 317 81.50 22.12 -30.34
C SER A 317 81.59 22.86 -31.68
N SER A 318 80.57 23.66 -32.04
CA SER A 318 80.58 24.42 -33.30
C SER A 318 81.67 25.50 -33.34
N LEU A 319 81.99 26.11 -32.19
CA LEU A 319 83.07 27.09 -32.05
C LEU A 319 84.45 26.43 -32.07
N ASP A 320 84.59 25.23 -31.50
CA ASP A 320 85.86 24.47 -31.53
C ASP A 320 86.14 23.88 -32.92
N GLU A 321 85.10 23.43 -33.64
CA GLU A 321 85.23 22.97 -35.03
C GLU A 321 85.64 24.09 -35.99
N THR A 322 85.05 25.28 -35.83
CA THR A 322 85.46 26.48 -36.59
C THR A 322 86.90 26.88 -36.26
N LYS A 323 87.31 26.86 -35.00
CA LYS A 323 88.72 27.05 -34.58
C LYS A 323 89.66 26.04 -35.27
N LEU A 324 89.36 24.74 -35.21
CA LEU A 324 90.17 23.69 -35.85
C LEU A 324 90.30 23.90 -37.36
N SER A 325 89.24 24.40 -38.01
CA SER A 325 89.27 24.74 -39.44
C SER A 325 90.26 25.87 -39.74
N TYR A 326 90.36 26.88 -38.88
CA TYR A 326 91.31 27.99 -39.02
C TYR A 326 92.74 27.57 -38.69
N GLU A 327 92.96 26.78 -37.64
CA GLU A 327 94.29 26.22 -37.33
C GLU A 327 94.84 25.39 -38.50
N ARG A 328 93.98 24.58 -39.14
CA ARG A 328 94.37 23.81 -40.33
C ARG A 328 94.78 24.74 -41.48
N LYS A 329 94.00 25.79 -41.77
CA LYS A 329 94.34 26.81 -42.78
C LYS A 329 95.62 27.55 -42.43
N LEU A 330 95.87 27.79 -41.15
CA LEU A 330 97.06 28.48 -40.65
C LEU A 330 98.33 27.66 -40.87
N VAL A 331 98.32 26.36 -40.58
CA VAL A 331 99.46 25.45 -40.84
C VAL A 331 99.77 25.38 -42.34
N VAL A 332 98.75 25.32 -43.19
CA VAL A 332 98.91 25.36 -44.65
C VAL A 332 99.51 26.70 -45.07
N THR A 333 99.00 27.82 -44.57
CA THR A 333 99.50 29.17 -44.89
C THR A 333 100.93 29.38 -44.40
N GLN A 334 101.30 28.83 -43.24
CA GLN A 334 102.67 28.85 -42.72
C GLN A 334 103.65 28.14 -43.64
N ARG A 335 103.25 26.98 -44.18
CA ARG A 335 104.05 26.24 -45.16
C ARG A 335 104.24 27.04 -46.45
N TRP A 336 103.18 27.70 -46.95
CA TRP A 336 103.27 28.58 -48.12
C TRP A 336 104.12 29.83 -47.86
N PHE A 337 104.00 30.43 -46.68
CA PHE A 337 104.84 31.55 -46.26
C PHE A 337 106.33 31.16 -46.25
N LEU A 338 106.66 30.03 -45.62
CA LEU A 338 108.03 29.52 -45.60
C LEU A 338 108.52 29.21 -47.02
N GLY A 339 107.67 28.62 -47.86
CA GLY A 339 107.94 28.38 -49.27
C GLY A 339 108.23 29.68 -50.04
N SER A 340 107.42 30.73 -49.84
CA SER A 340 107.62 32.04 -50.48
C SER A 340 108.91 32.72 -50.00
N ALA A 341 109.25 32.58 -48.71
CA ALA A 341 110.47 33.14 -48.15
C ALA A 341 111.72 32.45 -48.72
N ILE A 342 111.69 31.12 -48.85
CA ILE A 342 112.76 30.35 -49.51
C ILE A 342 112.86 30.74 -50.99
N PHE A 343 111.73 30.85 -51.70
CA PHE A 343 111.69 31.27 -53.09
C PHE A 343 112.29 32.67 -53.28
N LEU A 344 111.95 33.62 -52.40
CA LEU A 344 112.54 34.96 -52.39
C LEU A 344 114.06 34.90 -52.15
N LEU A 345 114.52 34.06 -51.23
CA LEU A 345 115.94 33.87 -50.94
C LEU A 345 116.69 33.34 -52.18
N ILE A 346 116.09 32.37 -52.90
CA ILE A 346 116.61 31.84 -54.16
C ILE A 346 116.64 32.93 -55.25
N CYS A 347 115.60 33.75 -55.39
CA CYS A 347 115.56 34.82 -56.38
C CYS A 347 116.57 35.95 -56.11
N VAL A 348 116.86 36.24 -54.84
CA VAL A 348 117.77 37.32 -54.44
C VAL A 348 119.24 36.86 -54.47
N LEU A 349 119.52 35.58 -54.22
CA LEU A 349 120.88 34.99 -54.20
C LEU A 349 121.74 35.34 -55.44
N PRO A 350 121.26 35.18 -56.69
CA PRO A 350 122.02 35.53 -57.90
C PRO A 350 122.32 37.03 -57.99
N ILE A 351 121.41 37.88 -57.50
CA ILE A 351 121.55 39.33 -57.52
C ILE A 351 122.66 39.76 -56.53
N VAL A 352 122.66 39.19 -55.32
CA VAL A 352 123.68 39.47 -54.30
C VAL A 352 125.05 38.91 -54.71
N GLY A 353 125.06 37.70 -55.28
CA GLY A 353 126.29 37.05 -55.75
C GLY A 353 127.01 37.82 -56.87
N GLN A 354 126.29 38.58 -57.70
CA GLN A 354 126.91 39.46 -58.70
C GLN A 354 127.47 40.77 -58.11
N LEU A 355 126.97 41.22 -56.95
CA LEU A 355 127.33 42.53 -56.39
C LEU A 355 128.57 42.49 -55.49
N ILE A 356 128.93 41.32 -54.96
CA ILE A 356 130.06 41.12 -54.07
C ILE A 356 131.20 40.43 -54.85
N PRO A 357 132.34 41.10 -55.13
CA PRO A 357 133.45 40.46 -55.83
C PRO A 357 134.04 39.35 -54.94
N GLY A 358 133.97 38.11 -55.42
CA GLY A 358 134.42 36.92 -54.70
C GLY A 358 134.49 35.68 -55.60
N PRO A 359 135.05 34.56 -55.11
CA PRO A 359 135.35 33.36 -55.92
C PRO A 359 134.12 32.69 -56.57
N TRP A 360 132.91 33.08 -56.15
CA TRP A 360 131.63 32.53 -56.63
C TRP A 360 131.19 33.08 -57.99
N GLN A 361 131.80 34.16 -58.49
CA GLN A 361 131.44 34.74 -59.80
C GLN A 361 131.62 33.77 -60.97
N GLN A 362 132.52 32.78 -60.84
CA GLN A 362 132.81 31.80 -61.89
C GLN A 362 131.62 30.88 -62.21
N TRP A 363 130.66 30.75 -61.29
CA TRP A 363 129.52 29.84 -61.42
C TRP A 363 128.31 30.51 -62.07
N PHE A 364 128.34 31.82 -62.31
CA PHE A 364 127.25 32.55 -62.95
C PHE A 364 127.67 33.02 -64.35
N PRO A 365 126.89 32.72 -65.41
CA PRO A 365 127.27 33.06 -66.78
C PRO A 365 127.36 34.59 -66.97
N SER A 366 128.57 35.06 -67.25
CA SER A 366 128.87 36.47 -67.53
C SER A 366 128.19 36.93 -68.81
N THR A 367 127.23 37.86 -68.72
CA THR A 367 126.62 38.47 -69.91
C THR A 367 127.66 39.31 -70.65
N PRO A 368 127.86 39.11 -71.97
CA PRO A 368 128.90 39.80 -72.72
C PRO A 368 128.68 41.31 -72.72
N HIS A 369 129.69 42.03 -72.24
CA HIS A 369 129.82 43.48 -72.39
C HIS A 369 130.16 43.79 -73.84
N ASN A 370 129.22 44.35 -74.61
CA ASN A 370 129.51 45.11 -75.83
C ASN A 370 128.38 46.12 -76.08
N GLY A 371 128.71 47.42 -76.07
CA GLY A 371 127.90 48.50 -76.68
C GLY A 371 127.03 49.37 -75.76
N GLU A 372 127.49 50.60 -75.52
CA GLU A 372 126.75 51.85 -75.19
C GLU A 372 125.62 51.86 -74.13
N GLY A 373 125.95 52.39 -72.93
CA GLY A 373 125.15 53.29 -72.08
C GLY A 373 123.79 52.86 -71.51
N ALA A 374 122.93 52.19 -72.27
CA ALA A 374 121.56 51.88 -71.92
C ALA A 374 121.38 50.52 -71.21
N SER A 375 122.40 49.66 -71.20
CA SER A 375 122.26 48.25 -70.78
C SER A 375 122.29 48.01 -69.25
N VAL A 376 122.93 48.87 -68.47
CA VAL A 376 123.11 48.63 -67.02
C VAL A 376 121.82 48.86 -66.21
N TRP A 377 121.03 49.90 -66.54
CA TRP A 377 119.79 50.20 -65.82
C TRP A 377 118.67 49.22 -66.18
N LEU A 378 118.58 48.78 -67.44
CA LEU A 378 117.64 47.74 -67.90
C LEU A 378 117.92 46.39 -67.23
N SER A 379 119.19 46.03 -67.03
CA SER A 379 119.57 44.84 -66.26
C SER A 379 119.16 44.95 -64.78
N ALA A 380 119.30 46.13 -64.17
CA ALA A 380 118.88 46.36 -62.78
C ALA A 380 117.35 46.36 -62.63
N LEU A 381 116.62 46.95 -63.58
CA LEU A 381 115.15 46.98 -63.58
C LEU A 381 114.56 45.58 -63.78
N GLY A 382 115.15 44.79 -64.67
CA GLY A 382 114.76 43.38 -64.86
C GLY A 382 114.94 42.56 -63.58
N LYS A 383 116.00 42.81 -62.80
CA LYS A 383 116.24 42.16 -61.51
C LYS A 383 115.25 42.60 -60.43
N ILE A 384 114.85 43.87 -60.39
CA ILE A 384 113.82 44.38 -59.46
C ILE A 384 112.45 43.81 -59.83
N ILE A 385 112.08 43.80 -61.12
CA ILE A 385 110.84 43.22 -61.62
C ILE A 385 110.77 41.72 -61.30
N LEU A 386 111.90 41.00 -61.30
CA LEU A 386 111.95 39.59 -60.94
C LEU A 386 111.81 39.34 -59.43
N ALA A 387 112.29 40.25 -58.58
CA ALA A 387 112.14 40.17 -57.12
C ALA A 387 110.78 40.64 -56.60
N LEU A 388 110.03 41.42 -57.40
CA LEU A 388 108.74 42.02 -57.02
C LEU A 388 107.65 40.96 -56.74
N PRO A 389 107.44 39.93 -57.58
CA PRO A 389 106.47 38.87 -57.30
C PRO A 389 106.81 38.08 -56.02
N ALA A 390 108.10 37.83 -55.78
CA ALA A 390 108.54 37.10 -54.59
C ALA A 390 108.36 37.91 -53.30
N THR A 391 108.65 39.21 -53.34
CA THR A 391 108.48 40.12 -52.20
C THR A 391 107.00 40.33 -51.89
N TRP A 392 106.17 40.50 -52.91
CA TRP A 392 104.72 40.58 -52.75
C TRP A 392 104.13 39.28 -52.19
N ALA A 393 104.50 38.11 -52.73
CA ALA A 393 104.01 36.82 -52.23
C ALA A 393 104.35 36.62 -50.76
N THR A 394 105.59 36.94 -50.36
CA THR A 394 106.03 36.81 -48.96
C THR A 394 105.26 37.75 -48.04
N ALA A 395 105.04 39.01 -48.44
CA ALA A 395 104.25 39.97 -47.67
C ALA A 395 102.77 39.56 -47.57
N PHE A 396 102.19 39.04 -48.65
CA PHE A 396 100.81 38.54 -48.71
C PHE A 396 100.61 37.34 -47.78
N PHE A 397 101.51 36.34 -47.83
CA PHE A 397 101.41 35.18 -46.94
C PHE A 397 101.70 35.53 -45.47
N ALA A 398 102.57 36.49 -45.18
CA ALA A 398 102.79 37.00 -43.82
C ALA A 398 101.53 37.67 -43.25
N GLY A 399 100.88 38.52 -44.06
CA GLY A 399 99.62 39.19 -43.69
C GLY A 399 98.50 38.19 -43.43
N ASN A 400 98.29 37.25 -44.36
CA ASN A 400 97.27 36.20 -44.20
C ASN A 400 97.53 35.29 -43.00
N TYR A 401 98.80 34.97 -42.71
CA TYR A 401 99.15 34.17 -41.54
C TYR A 401 98.82 34.90 -40.22
N ALA A 402 99.14 36.19 -40.13
CA ALA A 402 98.84 36.99 -38.95
C ALA A 402 97.32 37.10 -38.73
N GLU A 403 96.56 37.37 -39.79
CA GLU A 403 95.10 37.47 -39.72
C GLU A 403 94.44 36.14 -39.29
N LEU A 404 94.87 35.02 -39.88
CA LEU A 404 94.38 33.69 -39.50
C LEU A 404 94.74 33.33 -38.05
N PHE A 405 95.89 33.78 -37.55
CA PHE A 405 96.31 33.54 -36.16
C PHE A 405 95.51 34.35 -35.15
N HIS A 406 95.15 35.59 -35.50
CA HIS A 406 94.26 36.40 -34.67
C HIS A 406 92.86 35.80 -34.64
N LEU A 407 92.29 35.44 -35.80
CA LEU A 407 90.99 34.78 -35.85
C LEU A 407 90.97 33.49 -35.03
N SER A 408 91.97 32.61 -35.17
CA SER A 408 91.97 31.33 -34.44
C SER A 408 92.01 31.51 -32.91
N ARG A 409 92.76 32.49 -32.40
CA ARG A 409 92.80 32.83 -30.97
C ARG A 409 91.47 33.38 -30.47
N GLU A 410 90.82 34.26 -31.22
CA GLU A 410 89.54 34.84 -30.84
C GLU A 410 88.43 33.78 -30.82
N TYR A 411 88.40 32.87 -31.81
CA TYR A 411 87.47 31.73 -31.80
C TYR A 411 87.75 30.74 -30.67
N ALA A 412 89.03 30.48 -30.34
CA ALA A 412 89.39 29.63 -29.21
C ALA A 412 88.94 30.21 -27.86
N HIS A 413 89.08 31.52 -27.69
CA HIS A 413 88.58 32.23 -26.51
C HIS A 413 87.06 32.15 -26.40
N LYS A 414 86.34 32.38 -27.51
CA LYS A 414 84.88 32.26 -27.58
C LYS A 414 84.39 30.84 -27.29
N ALA A 415 85.07 29.82 -27.81
CA ALA A 415 84.76 28.42 -27.53
C ALA A 415 84.96 28.07 -26.05
N ALA A 416 86.05 28.53 -25.44
CA ALA A 416 86.32 28.33 -24.02
C ALA A 416 85.29 29.05 -23.13
N MET A 417 84.92 30.29 -23.47
CA MET A 417 83.84 31.01 -22.79
C MET A 417 82.51 30.28 -22.91
N ALA A 418 82.11 29.85 -24.11
CA ALA A 418 80.87 29.09 -24.34
C ALA A 418 80.81 27.79 -23.51
N LYS A 419 81.96 27.10 -23.36
CA LYS A 419 82.08 25.88 -22.55
C LYS A 419 82.04 26.16 -21.04
N ALA A 420 82.56 27.31 -20.60
CA ALA A 420 82.59 27.72 -19.20
C ALA A 420 81.26 28.31 -18.69
N VAL A 421 80.36 28.75 -19.58
CA VAL A 421 79.03 29.30 -19.21
C VAL A 421 78.25 28.35 -18.29
N ASP A 422 78.27 27.05 -18.56
CA ASP A 422 77.54 26.09 -17.73
C ASP A 422 78.13 25.99 -16.31
N GLY A 423 79.45 26.11 -16.17
CA GLY A 423 80.14 26.16 -14.88
C GLY A 423 79.80 27.44 -14.10
N PHE A 424 79.86 28.61 -14.75
CA PHE A 424 79.54 29.88 -14.11
C PHE A 424 78.08 29.99 -13.65
N LYS A 425 77.14 29.41 -14.40
CA LYS A 425 75.73 29.32 -13.98
C LYS A 425 75.51 28.46 -12.73
N ARG A 426 76.40 27.48 -12.48
CA ARG A 426 76.34 26.61 -11.30
C ARG A 426 76.94 27.29 -10.06
N GLU A 427 78.01 28.07 -10.25
CA GLU A 427 78.71 28.76 -9.16
C GLU A 427 78.02 30.07 -8.72
N ALA A 428 77.32 30.78 -9.63
CA ALA A 428 76.64 32.04 -9.34
C ALA A 428 75.19 32.03 -9.87
N PRO A 429 74.24 31.44 -9.11
CA PRO A 429 72.90 31.20 -9.62
C PRO A 429 72.03 32.45 -9.80
N ASP A 430 72.32 33.52 -9.05
CA ASP A 430 71.55 34.77 -9.06
C ASP A 430 71.87 35.65 -10.28
N TYR A 431 73.00 35.41 -10.95
CA TYR A 431 73.46 36.17 -12.11
C TYR A 431 73.41 35.36 -13.41
N LYS A 432 72.67 34.24 -13.43
CA LYS A 432 72.60 33.32 -14.59
C LYS A 432 72.26 34.03 -15.89
N GLU A 433 71.33 34.98 -15.85
CA GLU A 433 70.84 35.70 -17.02
C GLU A 433 71.86 36.73 -17.53
N GLU A 434 72.51 37.44 -16.61
CA GLU A 434 73.55 38.44 -16.94
C GLU A 434 74.83 37.78 -17.45
N ILE A 435 75.23 36.64 -16.89
CA ILE A 435 76.37 35.83 -17.35
C ILE A 435 76.12 35.29 -18.76
N VAL A 436 74.90 34.82 -19.06
CA VAL A 436 74.54 34.35 -20.41
C VAL A 436 74.52 35.51 -21.39
N ALA A 437 73.90 36.62 -21.02
CA ALA A 437 73.83 37.80 -21.88
C ALA A 437 75.22 38.32 -22.21
N GLY A 438 76.11 38.43 -21.21
CA GLY A 438 77.51 38.85 -21.41
C GLY A 438 78.27 37.93 -22.36
N VAL A 439 78.16 36.61 -22.19
CA VAL A 439 78.83 35.66 -23.09
C VAL A 439 78.19 35.63 -24.47
N PHE A 440 76.88 35.80 -24.59
CA PHE A 440 76.20 35.83 -25.88
C PHE A 440 76.57 37.08 -26.69
N VAL A 441 76.64 38.25 -26.05
CA VAL A 441 77.12 39.50 -26.66
C VAL A 441 78.55 39.30 -27.16
N GLU A 442 79.44 38.78 -26.32
CA GLU A 442 80.84 38.54 -26.69
C GLU A 442 81.00 37.52 -27.83
N ILE A 443 80.19 36.46 -27.86
CA ILE A 443 80.22 35.46 -28.95
C ILE A 443 79.65 36.04 -30.25
N SER A 444 78.57 36.83 -30.18
CA SER A 444 77.87 37.40 -31.35
C SER A 444 78.71 38.39 -32.16
N ASP A 445 79.71 39.01 -31.53
CA ASP A 445 80.59 39.99 -32.16
C ASP A 445 81.46 39.34 -33.24
N ASN A 446 81.33 39.70 -34.52
CA ASN A 446 82.05 39.02 -35.59
C ASN A 446 83.56 39.38 -35.58
N PRO A 447 84.48 38.42 -35.31
CA PRO A 447 85.91 38.71 -35.23
C PRO A 447 86.52 39.18 -36.57
N GLY A 448 85.92 38.78 -37.71
CA GLY A 448 86.35 39.23 -39.04
C GLY A 448 86.05 40.69 -39.37
N SER A 449 85.30 41.40 -38.52
CA SER A 449 84.94 42.82 -38.73
C SER A 449 85.96 43.80 -38.14
N ARG A 450 86.84 43.34 -37.24
CA ARG A 450 87.91 44.15 -36.65
C ARG A 450 89.12 44.11 -37.58
N ARG A 451 89.51 45.27 -38.14
CA ARG A 451 90.75 45.37 -38.94
C ARG A 451 91.92 44.85 -38.11
N SER A 452 92.60 43.81 -38.61
CA SER A 452 93.86 43.34 -38.02
C SER A 452 94.78 44.54 -37.75
N PRO A 453 95.42 44.63 -36.56
CA PRO A 453 96.42 45.66 -36.31
C PRO A 453 97.53 45.56 -37.37
N ALA A 454 98.00 46.71 -37.86
CA ALA A 454 98.98 46.76 -38.94
C ALA A 454 100.18 45.86 -38.64
N ALA A 455 100.56 45.01 -39.60
CA ALA A 455 101.71 44.12 -39.48
C ALA A 455 102.93 44.91 -39.00
N ALA A 456 103.52 44.49 -37.86
CA ALA A 456 104.73 45.07 -37.33
C ALA A 456 105.82 45.00 -38.42
N THR A 457 106.14 46.15 -39.01
CA THR A 457 107.15 46.23 -40.05
C THR A 457 108.49 45.80 -39.43
N PRO A 458 109.21 44.82 -39.97
CA PRO A 458 110.53 44.47 -39.46
C PRO A 458 111.48 45.63 -39.78
N GLN A 459 111.68 46.52 -38.80
CA GLN A 459 112.74 47.54 -38.84
C GLN A 459 114.10 46.82 -38.71
N ASN A 460 114.60 46.27 -39.81
CA ASN A 460 116.00 45.89 -39.87
C ASN A 460 116.81 47.13 -40.31
N PRO A 461 117.66 47.71 -39.45
CA PRO A 461 118.41 48.95 -39.74
C PRO A 461 119.32 48.83 -40.97
N ILE A 462 119.64 47.59 -41.39
CA ILE A 462 120.49 47.29 -42.53
C ILE A 462 119.78 47.62 -43.86
N THR A 463 118.48 47.32 -44.00
CA THR A 463 117.74 47.57 -45.25
C THR A 463 117.51 49.06 -45.49
N LYS A 464 117.31 49.85 -44.42
CA LYS A 464 117.22 51.32 -44.51
C LYS A 464 118.53 51.95 -44.97
N ARG A 465 119.67 51.51 -44.41
CA ARG A 465 121.00 51.98 -44.85
C ARG A 465 121.25 51.67 -46.32
N VAL A 466 121.00 50.43 -46.76
CA VAL A 466 121.22 50.02 -48.16
C VAL A 466 120.35 50.81 -49.14
N MET A 467 119.10 51.12 -48.77
CA MET A 467 118.20 51.93 -49.59
C MET A 467 118.69 53.38 -49.71
N GLU A 468 119.18 53.98 -48.62
CA GLU A 468 119.76 55.33 -48.61
C GLU A 468 121.07 55.40 -49.42
N THR A 469 121.94 54.39 -49.36
CA THR A 469 123.16 54.34 -50.19
C THR A 469 122.87 54.15 -51.67
N LEU A 470 121.87 53.32 -52.02
CA LEU A 470 121.45 53.11 -53.41
C LEU A 470 120.82 54.38 -54.01
N LEU A 471 119.94 55.05 -53.26
CA LEU A 471 119.34 56.33 -53.68
C LEU A 471 120.40 57.44 -53.82
N GLY A 472 121.39 57.49 -52.92
CA GLY A 472 122.52 58.40 -53.02
C GLY A 472 123.41 58.14 -54.23
N ALA A 473 123.67 56.87 -54.57
CA ALA A 473 124.48 56.48 -55.72
C ALA A 473 123.78 56.74 -57.07
N ILE A 474 122.45 56.59 -57.13
CA ILE A 474 121.66 56.88 -58.34
C ILE A 474 121.64 58.40 -58.59
N LYS A 475 121.49 59.22 -57.54
CA LYS A 475 121.53 60.69 -57.65
C LYS A 475 122.88 61.20 -58.14
N LYS A 476 123.97 60.65 -57.61
CA LYS A 476 125.35 61.02 -57.99
C LYS A 476 125.76 60.56 -59.40
N LYS A 477 125.04 59.59 -60.00
CA LYS A 477 125.30 59.09 -61.36
C LYS A 477 124.41 59.75 -62.43
N ALA A 478 123.32 60.41 -62.03
CA ALA A 478 122.53 61.29 -62.90
C ALA A 478 123.22 62.65 -63.14
N GLU A 479 124.20 63.00 -62.29
CA GLU A 479 125.04 64.20 -62.41
C GLU A 479 126.42 63.80 -63.01
N GLY A 480 126.44 63.46 -64.30
CA GLY A 480 127.67 63.39 -65.12
C GLY A 480 127.96 64.74 -65.80
N PRO A 481 129.21 64.98 -66.24
CA PRO A 481 129.89 66.28 -66.16
C PRO A 481 129.40 67.32 -67.16
N SER A 482 129.20 68.55 -66.67
CA SER A 482 129.21 69.77 -67.47
C SER A 482 130.62 70.36 -67.48
N GLN A 483 131.33 70.13 -68.60
CA GLN A 483 132.63 70.68 -69.03
C GLN A 483 133.89 70.38 -68.19
#